data_AF-A0A0S8JTX5-F1
#
_entry.id   AF-A0A0S8JTX5-F1
#
_cell.length_a   1.000
_cell.length_b   1.000
_cell.length_c   1.000
_cell.angle_alpha   90.00
_cell.angle_beta   90.00
_cell.angle_gamma   90.00
#
_symmetry.space_group_name_H-M   'P 1'
#
loop_
_entity.id
_entity.type
_entity.pdbx_description
1 polymer ?
#
loop_
_entity_poly.entity_id
_entity_poly.type
_entity_poly.pdbx_seq_one_letter_code
_entity_poly.pdbx_strand_id
1 'polypeptide(L)'
;MYFIEKKSAKEVARNFGYTYRGFTTLVSDFRAKLKEKDTHGYYFVERGKGKKRSEKTDQASGIIIDLRKKYYSVEDIKVTLDSKGYKLCEKTIYNILASEGFSRLPRRMKAVKQQLETPRIDAEKSIHLDVVAEEFKSSSAGILCLLPFLKRYEIDVVIEQSSFPRTKSIGKMSSILSFVALKASNIRRYSADNLWCMDRGMGL
;
A
#
# COMPACT_ATOMS: atom_id res chain seq x y z
N MET A 1 33.71 -12.98 45.21
CA MET A 1 33.12 -14.08 44.43
C MET A 1 31.94 -13.52 43.64
N TYR A 2 31.80 -13.85 42.35
CA TYR A 2 30.70 -13.34 41.53
C TYR A 2 29.46 -14.26 41.56
N PHE A 3 28.35 -13.73 41.04
CA PHE A 3 27.00 -13.99 41.54
C PHE A 3 26.50 -15.44 41.47
N ILE A 4 26.90 -16.24 40.46
CA ILE A 4 26.39 -17.61 40.28
C ILE A 4 27.49 -18.64 40.57
N GLU A 5 28.60 -18.58 39.85
CA GLU A 5 29.65 -19.61 39.89
C GLU A 5 30.72 -19.36 40.97
N LYS A 6 30.59 -18.31 41.77
CA LYS A 6 31.48 -17.95 42.89
C LYS A 6 32.98 -17.79 42.56
N LYS A 7 33.42 -17.76 41.30
CA LYS A 7 34.86 -17.58 41.01
C LYS A 7 35.36 -16.15 41.26
N SER A 8 36.64 -15.91 41.00
CA SER A 8 37.26 -14.60 41.24
C SER A 8 36.91 -13.59 40.14
N ALA A 9 36.91 -12.28 40.46
CA ALA A 9 36.68 -11.24 39.45
C ALA A 9 37.73 -11.25 38.33
N LYS A 10 38.96 -11.71 38.63
CA LYS A 10 40.07 -11.82 37.66
C LYS A 10 39.81 -12.95 36.65
N GLU A 11 39.27 -14.08 37.10
CA GLU A 11 38.87 -15.16 36.19
C GLU A 11 37.71 -14.78 35.29
N VAL A 12 36.67 -14.11 35.80
CA VAL A 12 35.55 -13.67 34.94
C VAL A 12 36.02 -12.68 33.91
N ALA A 13 36.80 -11.69 34.34
CA ALA A 13 37.32 -10.69 33.44
C ALA A 13 38.08 -11.36 32.28
N ARG A 14 38.96 -12.33 32.60
CA ARG A 14 39.68 -13.10 31.57
C ARG A 14 38.76 -13.92 30.67
N ASN A 15 37.77 -14.63 31.22
CA ASN A 15 36.88 -15.51 30.45
C ASN A 15 35.98 -14.74 29.48
N PHE A 16 35.55 -13.53 29.86
CA PHE A 16 34.65 -12.70 29.05
C PHE A 16 35.37 -11.56 28.30
N GLY A 17 36.71 -11.54 28.28
CA GLY A 17 37.50 -10.58 27.51
C GLY A 17 37.56 -9.16 28.08
N TYR A 18 37.28 -8.99 29.38
CA TYR A 18 37.39 -7.70 30.06
C TYR A 18 38.74 -7.54 30.78
N THR A 19 39.18 -6.29 30.95
CA THR A 19 40.23 -5.99 31.91
C THR A 19 39.69 -6.12 33.33
N TYR A 20 40.55 -6.47 34.29
CA TYR A 20 40.14 -6.59 35.70
C TYR A 20 39.43 -5.33 36.21
N ARG A 21 40.01 -4.14 35.93
CA ARG A 21 39.43 -2.86 36.31
C ARG A 21 38.09 -2.61 35.62
N GLY A 22 37.99 -2.84 34.30
CA GLY A 22 36.74 -2.66 33.55
C GLY A 22 35.61 -3.55 34.07
N PHE A 23 35.91 -4.81 34.38
CA PHE A 23 34.94 -5.73 34.97
C PHE A 23 34.48 -5.24 36.36
N THR A 24 35.40 -4.78 37.22
CA THR A 24 35.01 -4.26 38.54
C THR A 24 34.16 -3.00 38.46
N THR A 25 34.42 -2.11 37.49
CA THR A 25 33.59 -0.92 37.26
C THR A 25 32.18 -1.32 36.82
N LEU A 26 32.06 -2.23 35.84
CA LEU A 26 30.76 -2.75 35.40
C LEU A 26 29.94 -3.35 36.55
N VAL A 27 30.58 -4.13 37.42
CA VAL A 27 29.92 -4.72 38.60
C VAL A 27 29.52 -3.65 39.62
N SER A 28 30.35 -2.63 39.82
CA SER A 28 30.05 -1.50 40.69
C SER A 28 28.83 -0.73 40.19
N ASP A 29 28.80 -0.39 38.90
CA ASP A 29 27.69 0.32 38.25
C ASP A 29 26.40 -0.50 38.27
N PHE A 30 26.51 -1.81 38.00
CA PHE A 30 25.39 -2.74 38.10
C PHE A 30 24.78 -2.76 39.52
N ARG A 31 25.63 -2.83 40.55
CA ARG A 31 25.20 -2.80 41.96
C ARG A 31 24.64 -1.45 42.38
N ALA A 32 25.17 -0.34 41.85
CA ALA A 32 24.64 0.99 42.09
C ALA A 32 23.22 1.11 41.52
N LYS A 33 23.04 0.72 40.26
CA LYS A 33 21.73 0.70 39.58
C LYS A 33 20.73 -0.26 40.25
N LEU A 34 21.20 -1.37 40.81
CA LEU A 34 20.35 -2.30 41.57
C LEU A 34 19.73 -1.70 42.85
N LYS A 35 20.35 -0.64 43.41
CA LYS A 35 19.85 0.04 44.61
C LYS A 35 18.80 1.11 44.29
N GLU A 36 18.63 1.48 43.02
CA GLU A 36 17.59 2.41 42.61
C GLU A 36 16.21 1.74 42.66
N LYS A 37 15.17 2.51 43.03
CA LYS A 37 13.80 1.99 43.20
C LYS A 37 13.18 1.44 41.91
N ASP A 38 13.66 1.87 40.73
CA ASP A 38 13.17 1.43 39.43
C ASP A 38 14.26 0.68 38.65
N THR A 39 14.51 -0.56 39.07
CA THR A 39 15.47 -1.47 38.44
C THR A 39 14.91 -2.17 37.20
N HIS A 40 13.58 -2.22 37.06
CA HIS A 40 12.91 -2.95 36.00
C HIS A 40 13.14 -2.30 34.63
N GLY A 41 13.16 -0.96 34.57
CA GLY A 41 13.37 -0.20 33.33
C GLY A 41 14.75 -0.38 32.68
N TYR A 42 15.79 -0.73 33.44
CA TYR A 42 17.16 -0.86 32.92
C TYR A 42 17.48 -2.24 32.33
N TYR A 43 16.94 -3.31 32.93
CA TYR A 43 17.33 -4.69 32.61
C TYR A 43 16.19 -5.55 32.06
N PHE A 44 14.94 -5.22 32.38
CA PHE A 44 13.78 -6.02 32.04
C PHE A 44 12.71 -5.16 31.36
N VAL A 45 13.09 -4.57 30.22
CA VAL A 45 12.17 -3.80 29.37
C VAL A 45 11.14 -4.77 28.76
N GLU A 46 9.92 -4.73 29.26
CA GLU A 46 8.78 -5.37 28.60
C GLU A 46 8.50 -4.62 27.29
N ARG A 47 8.84 -5.26 26.16
CA ARG A 47 8.47 -4.71 24.84
C ARG A 47 6.95 -4.81 24.72
N GLY A 48 6.28 -3.67 24.70
CA GLY A 48 4.83 -3.61 24.50
C GLY A 48 4.41 -4.39 23.24
N LYS A 49 3.33 -5.17 23.35
CA LYS A 49 2.76 -5.88 22.19
C LYS A 49 2.45 -4.87 21.09
N GLY A 50 2.94 -5.12 19.88
CA GLY A 50 2.70 -4.26 18.73
C GLY A 50 1.20 -4.05 18.49
N LYS A 51 0.86 -2.94 17.83
CA LYS A 51 -0.52 -2.59 17.49
C LYS A 51 -1.19 -3.76 16.77
N LYS A 52 -2.33 -4.25 17.29
CA LYS A 52 -3.14 -5.28 16.65
C LYS A 52 -3.60 -4.80 15.27
N ARG A 53 -3.69 -5.71 14.29
CA ARG A 53 -4.28 -5.40 12.98
C ARG A 53 -5.70 -4.84 13.19
N SER A 54 -6.06 -3.82 12.44
CA SER A 54 -7.43 -3.31 12.47
C SER A 54 -8.33 -4.24 11.66
N GLU A 55 -9.61 -4.29 12.00
CA GLU A 55 -10.62 -5.08 11.26
C GLU A 55 -10.64 -4.74 9.76
N LYS A 56 -10.46 -3.45 9.42
CA LYS A 56 -10.31 -3.00 8.03
C LYS A 56 -9.10 -3.60 7.32
N THR A 57 -8.00 -3.81 8.04
CA THR A 57 -6.78 -4.42 7.49
C THR A 57 -6.99 -5.92 7.25
N ASP A 58 -7.74 -6.58 8.12
CA ASP A 58 -8.03 -8.01 7.98
C ASP A 58 -9.00 -8.26 6.81
N GLN A 59 -10.03 -7.42 6.64
CA GLN A 59 -10.91 -7.47 5.47
C GLN A 59 -10.15 -7.22 4.15
N ALA A 60 -9.24 -6.24 4.14
CA ALA A 60 -8.43 -5.93 2.98
C ALA A 60 -7.40 -7.03 2.66
N SER A 61 -6.98 -7.84 3.64
CA SER A 61 -5.95 -8.88 3.45
C SER A 61 -6.39 -9.93 2.42
N GLY A 62 -7.66 -10.34 2.44
CA GLY A 62 -8.21 -11.27 1.43
C GLY A 62 -8.12 -10.70 0.01
N ILE A 63 -8.53 -9.44 -0.17
CA ILE A 63 -8.48 -8.74 -1.46
C ILE A 63 -7.03 -8.60 -1.96
N ILE A 64 -6.09 -8.27 -1.06
CA ILE A 64 -4.66 -8.16 -1.38
C ILE A 64 -4.11 -9.49 -1.91
N ILE A 65 -4.43 -10.60 -1.25
CA ILE A 65 -3.97 -11.94 -1.63
C ILE A 65 -4.57 -12.35 -2.97
N ASP A 66 -5.88 -12.13 -3.17
CA ASP A 66 -6.56 -12.49 -4.42
C ASP A 66 -6.04 -11.70 -5.62
N LEU A 67 -5.80 -10.40 -5.44
CA LEU A 67 -5.15 -9.58 -6.47
C LEU A 67 -3.71 -10.05 -6.72
N ARG A 68 -2.97 -10.41 -5.67
CA ARG A 68 -1.60 -10.90 -5.84
C ARG A 68 -1.54 -12.21 -6.62
N LYS A 69 -2.44 -13.15 -6.35
CA LYS A 69 -2.57 -14.42 -7.11
C LYS A 69 -2.80 -14.17 -8.60
N LYS A 70 -3.52 -13.10 -8.94
CA LYS A 70 -3.72 -12.62 -10.32
C LYS A 70 -2.55 -11.78 -10.84
N TYR A 71 -1.38 -11.88 -10.22
CA TYR A 71 -0.15 -11.20 -10.59
C TYR A 71 -0.16 -9.67 -10.43
N TYR A 72 -1.04 -9.05 -9.65
CA TYR A 72 -1.05 -7.58 -9.46
C TYR A 72 0.18 -7.09 -8.64
N SER A 73 0.70 -5.92 -9.00
CA SER A 73 1.83 -5.28 -8.30
C SER A 73 1.35 -4.60 -7.02
N VAL A 74 2.28 -4.18 -6.16
CA VAL A 74 1.91 -3.47 -4.92
C VAL A 74 1.21 -2.15 -5.28
N GLU A 75 1.68 -1.49 -6.34
CA GLU A 75 1.07 -0.26 -6.86
C GLU A 75 -0.32 -0.52 -7.43
N ASP A 76 -0.50 -1.57 -8.23
CA ASP A 76 -1.81 -1.92 -8.81
C ASP A 76 -2.83 -2.29 -7.69
N ILE A 77 -2.37 -3.01 -6.66
CA ILE A 77 -3.18 -3.38 -5.48
C ILE A 77 -3.58 -2.11 -4.71
N LYS A 78 -2.66 -1.17 -4.51
CA LYS A 78 -2.94 0.11 -3.83
C LYS A 78 -4.06 0.89 -4.54
N VAL A 79 -3.99 1.00 -5.87
CA VAL A 79 -5.02 1.68 -6.68
C VAL A 79 -6.39 1.01 -6.49
N THR A 80 -6.43 -0.33 -6.54
CA THR A 80 -7.67 -1.10 -6.36
C THR A 80 -8.24 -1.00 -4.94
N LEU A 81 -7.38 -0.90 -3.93
CA LEU A 81 -7.82 -0.73 -2.54
C LEU A 81 -8.37 0.67 -2.28
N ASP A 82 -7.74 1.70 -2.84
CA ASP A 82 -8.20 3.09 -2.73
C ASP A 82 -9.58 3.28 -3.36
N SER A 83 -9.83 2.68 -4.53
CA SER A 83 -11.15 2.76 -5.18
C SER A 83 -12.25 2.11 -4.37
N LYS A 84 -11.94 1.08 -3.56
CA LYS A 84 -12.86 0.45 -2.60
C LYS A 84 -12.93 1.13 -1.23
N GLY A 85 -12.24 2.25 -1.04
CA GLY A 85 -12.22 2.99 0.24
C GLY A 85 -11.28 2.42 1.31
N TYR A 86 -10.45 1.42 1.00
CA TYR A 86 -9.45 0.87 1.91
C TYR A 86 -8.15 1.69 1.86
N LYS A 87 -8.04 2.68 2.74
CA LYS A 87 -6.83 3.52 2.87
C LYS A 87 -5.68 2.76 3.57
N LEU A 88 -4.92 1.97 2.82
CA LEU A 88 -3.71 1.29 3.28
C LEU A 88 -2.46 1.84 2.60
N CYS A 89 -1.34 1.92 3.32
CA CYS A 89 -0.06 2.29 2.70
C CYS A 89 0.60 1.08 2.02
N GLU A 90 1.43 1.35 1.00
CA GLU A 90 2.11 0.30 0.23
C GLU A 90 3.01 -0.59 1.08
N LYS A 91 3.62 -0.03 2.13
CA LYS A 91 4.40 -0.79 3.10
C LYS A 91 3.54 -1.83 3.82
N THR A 92 2.30 -1.49 4.18
CA THR A 92 1.38 -2.45 4.80
C THR A 92 0.98 -3.54 3.82
N ILE A 93 0.69 -3.19 2.57
CA ILE A 93 0.39 -4.17 1.51
C ILE A 93 1.58 -5.13 1.32
N TYR A 94 2.80 -4.58 1.21
CA TYR A 94 4.03 -5.37 1.11
C TYR A 94 4.21 -6.31 2.29
N ASN A 95 4.02 -5.82 3.53
CA ASN A 95 4.16 -6.63 4.73
C ASN A 95 3.14 -7.77 4.79
N ILE A 96 1.90 -7.52 4.38
CA ILE A 96 0.85 -8.57 4.28
C ILE A 96 1.29 -9.63 3.27
N LEU A 97 1.72 -9.23 2.08
CA LEU A 97 2.19 -10.16 1.05
C LEU A 97 3.41 -10.96 1.49
N ALA A 98 4.37 -10.32 2.18
CA ALA A 98 5.55 -10.98 2.72
C ALA A 98 5.19 -11.99 3.83
N SER A 99 4.23 -11.66 4.71
CA SER A 99 3.77 -12.60 5.74
C SER A 99 3.06 -13.82 5.17
N GLU A 100 2.44 -13.69 4.00
CA GLU A 100 1.78 -14.77 3.26
C GLU A 100 2.75 -15.54 2.32
N GLY A 101 4.04 -15.18 2.31
CA GLY A 101 5.07 -15.87 1.52
C GLY A 101 5.16 -15.47 0.04
N PHE A 102 4.49 -14.39 -0.39
CA PHE A 102 4.63 -13.91 -1.77
C PHE A 102 5.98 -13.24 -2.00
N SER A 103 6.73 -13.75 -2.98
CA SER A 103 7.97 -13.13 -3.44
C SER A 103 7.72 -11.90 -4.31
N ARG A 104 8.77 -11.12 -4.56
CA ARG A 104 8.72 -9.96 -5.47
C ARG A 104 8.40 -10.44 -6.89
N LEU A 105 7.54 -9.71 -7.61
CA LEU A 105 7.28 -10.03 -9.01
C LEU A 105 8.54 -9.84 -9.85
N PRO A 106 8.79 -10.71 -10.84
CA PRO A 106 9.83 -10.49 -11.82
C PRO A 106 9.57 -9.17 -12.58
N ARG A 107 10.63 -8.56 -13.10
CA ARG A 107 10.52 -7.35 -13.91
C ARG A 107 9.62 -7.64 -15.11
N ARG A 108 8.42 -7.04 -15.15
CA ARG A 108 7.44 -7.30 -16.20
C ARG A 108 7.94 -6.78 -17.55
N MET A 109 7.77 -7.58 -18.60
CA MET A 109 7.73 -7.07 -19.98
C MET A 109 6.37 -6.44 -20.24
N LYS A 110 6.29 -5.39 -21.08
CA LYS A 110 5.03 -4.65 -21.35
C LYS A 110 3.85 -5.57 -21.74
N ALA A 111 4.11 -6.65 -22.46
CA ALA A 111 3.11 -7.63 -22.88
C ALA A 111 2.43 -8.35 -21.69
N VAL A 112 3.16 -8.64 -20.62
CA VAL A 112 2.63 -9.34 -19.42
C VAL A 112 1.65 -8.44 -18.66
N LYS A 113 1.83 -7.11 -18.69
CA LYS A 113 0.88 -6.17 -18.07
C LYS A 113 -0.48 -6.19 -18.79
N GLN A 114 -0.49 -6.40 -20.11
CA GLN A 114 -1.72 -6.47 -20.91
C GLN A 114 -2.48 -7.79 -20.76
N GLN A 115 -1.83 -8.84 -20.26
CA GLN A 115 -2.40 -10.18 -20.07
C GLN A 115 -2.87 -10.44 -18.63
N LEU A 116 -2.83 -9.44 -17.74
CA LEU A 116 -3.33 -9.62 -16.39
C LEU A 116 -4.79 -10.05 -16.44
N GLU A 117 -5.11 -11.13 -15.73
CA GLU A 117 -6.50 -11.54 -15.55
C GLU A 117 -7.26 -10.38 -14.90
N THR A 118 -8.36 -9.99 -15.55
CA THR A 118 -9.28 -9.02 -14.98
C THR A 118 -9.71 -9.49 -13.60
N PRO A 119 -9.64 -8.64 -12.57
CA PRO A 119 -10.19 -9.02 -11.31
C PRO A 119 -11.69 -9.23 -11.54
N ARG A 120 -12.22 -10.42 -11.26
CA ARG A 120 -13.66 -10.64 -11.05
C ARG A 120 -14.14 -9.91 -9.80
N ILE A 121 -13.99 -8.60 -9.81
CA ILE A 121 -14.61 -7.68 -8.88
C ILE A 121 -15.72 -7.04 -9.69
N ASP A 122 -16.95 -7.11 -9.19
CA ASP A 122 -18.07 -6.45 -9.83
C ASP A 122 -17.83 -4.93 -9.77
N ALA A 123 -17.93 -4.28 -10.93
CA ALA A 123 -17.92 -2.84 -11.00
C ALA A 123 -19.21 -2.30 -10.35
N GLU A 124 -19.08 -1.27 -9.53
CA GLU A 124 -20.23 -0.58 -8.97
C GLU A 124 -21.01 0.13 -10.08
N LYS A 125 -22.31 0.36 -9.86
CA LYS A 125 -23.12 1.16 -10.80
C LYS A 125 -22.57 2.58 -10.85
N SER A 126 -22.52 3.17 -12.05
CA SER A 126 -22.11 4.56 -12.23
C SER A 126 -23.00 5.49 -11.41
N ILE A 127 -22.37 6.30 -10.57
CA ILE A 127 -23.00 7.35 -9.77
C ILE A 127 -22.52 8.72 -10.24
N HIS A 128 -23.30 9.77 -9.96
CA HIS A 128 -22.80 11.13 -10.14
C HIS A 128 -21.63 11.36 -9.18
N LEU A 129 -20.60 12.06 -9.66
CA LEU A 129 -19.43 12.39 -8.87
C LEU A 129 -19.76 13.56 -7.93
N ASP A 130 -19.64 13.32 -6.63
CA ASP A 130 -19.63 14.39 -5.64
C ASP A 130 -18.26 15.07 -5.63
N VAL A 131 -18.23 16.40 -5.76
CA VAL A 131 -16.99 17.18 -5.76
C VAL A 131 -16.52 17.37 -4.32
N VAL A 132 -15.83 16.36 -3.79
CA VAL A 132 -15.24 16.37 -2.44
C VAL A 132 -13.72 16.36 -2.56
N ALA A 133 -13.04 17.03 -1.62
CA ALA A 133 -11.59 16.97 -1.52
C ALA A 133 -11.14 15.59 -1.06
N GLU A 134 -10.48 14.84 -1.95
CA GLU A 134 -10.02 13.48 -1.71
C GLU A 134 -8.58 13.26 -2.21
N GLU A 135 -7.89 12.29 -1.60
CA GLU A 135 -6.57 11.84 -2.01
C GLU A 135 -6.60 10.34 -2.32
N PHE A 136 -6.15 9.96 -3.51
CA PHE A 136 -6.07 8.57 -3.97
C PHE A 136 -4.87 8.38 -4.91
N LYS A 137 -4.39 7.14 -5.01
CA LYS A 137 -3.37 6.80 -6.02
C LYS A 137 -4.04 6.46 -7.34
N SER A 138 -3.46 6.96 -8.43
CA SER A 138 -3.89 6.61 -9.80
C SER A 138 -2.70 6.18 -10.64
N SER A 139 -2.92 5.13 -11.43
CA SER A 139 -1.94 4.63 -12.40
C SER A 139 -2.06 5.32 -13.76
N SER A 140 -3.18 6.00 -14.00
CA SER A 140 -3.56 6.60 -15.28
C SER A 140 -3.75 8.12 -15.23
N ALA A 141 -3.32 8.78 -14.14
CA ALA A 141 -3.49 10.23 -13.95
C ALA A 141 -2.93 11.10 -15.09
N GLY A 142 -1.93 10.60 -15.84
CA GLY A 142 -1.36 11.31 -16.99
C GLY A 142 -2.38 11.65 -18.08
N ILE A 143 -3.52 10.96 -18.12
CA ILE A 143 -4.62 11.28 -19.04
C ILE A 143 -5.24 12.65 -18.78
N LEU A 144 -5.17 13.14 -17.54
CA LEU A 144 -5.68 14.45 -17.15
C LEU A 144 -4.90 15.59 -17.80
N CYS A 145 -3.67 15.34 -18.27
CA CYS A 145 -2.90 16.28 -19.08
C CYS A 145 -3.57 16.58 -20.44
N LEU A 146 -4.58 15.81 -20.85
CA LEU A 146 -5.37 16.08 -22.05
C LEU A 146 -6.50 17.10 -21.81
N LEU A 147 -6.89 17.36 -20.56
CA LEU A 147 -7.98 18.28 -20.23
C LEU A 147 -7.77 19.72 -20.75
N PRO A 148 -6.55 20.31 -20.67
CA PRO A 148 -6.33 21.64 -21.25
C PRO A 148 -6.54 21.68 -22.76
N PHE A 149 -6.26 20.58 -23.47
CA PHE A 149 -6.49 20.50 -24.91
C PHE A 149 -7.98 20.38 -25.24
N LEU A 150 -8.77 19.69 -24.42
CA LEU A 150 -10.23 19.65 -24.58
C LEU A 150 -10.81 21.07 -24.55
N LYS A 151 -10.38 21.89 -23.59
CA LYS A 151 -10.83 23.29 -23.48
C LYS A 151 -10.26 24.19 -24.57
N ARG A 152 -8.98 24.05 -24.91
CA ARG A 152 -8.33 24.88 -25.92
C ARG A 152 -8.97 24.75 -27.31
N TYR A 153 -9.40 23.54 -27.66
CA TYR A 153 -10.04 23.25 -28.95
C TYR A 153 -11.56 23.19 -28.88
N GLU A 154 -12.15 23.62 -27.75
CA GLU A 154 -13.61 23.64 -27.51
C GLU A 154 -14.28 22.30 -27.80
N ILE A 155 -13.56 21.20 -27.58
CA ILE A 155 -14.05 19.84 -27.83
C ILE A 155 -15.27 19.56 -26.94
N ASP A 156 -15.29 20.11 -25.73
CA ASP A 156 -16.44 20.04 -24.83
C ASP A 156 -17.70 20.69 -25.40
N VAL A 157 -17.56 21.85 -26.06
CA VAL A 157 -18.68 22.54 -26.70
C VAL A 157 -19.23 21.71 -27.85
N VAL A 158 -18.34 21.18 -28.70
CA VAL A 158 -18.70 20.32 -29.83
C VAL A 158 -19.45 19.07 -29.36
N ILE A 159 -18.99 18.43 -28.28
CA ILE A 159 -19.64 17.25 -27.73
C ILE A 159 -21.04 17.57 -27.23
N GLU A 160 -21.23 18.67 -26.49
CA GLU A 160 -22.56 19.04 -25.98
C GLU A 160 -23.56 19.33 -27.10
N GLN A 161 -23.11 20.01 -28.15
CA GLN A 161 -23.92 20.35 -29.33
C GLN A 161 -24.17 19.16 -30.27
N SER A 162 -23.43 18.07 -30.12
CA SER A 162 -23.58 16.89 -30.98
C SER A 162 -24.90 16.15 -30.76
N SER A 163 -25.30 15.33 -31.73
CA SER A 163 -26.42 14.39 -31.62
C SER A 163 -26.04 13.06 -30.95
N PHE A 164 -24.90 13.01 -30.24
CA PHE A 164 -24.38 11.77 -29.65
C PHE A 164 -25.33 11.21 -28.57
N PRO A 165 -25.46 9.88 -28.46
CA PRO A 165 -26.33 9.24 -27.47
C PRO A 165 -25.95 9.60 -26.03
N ARG A 166 -26.97 9.71 -25.18
CA ARG A 166 -26.86 9.84 -23.71
C ARG A 166 -27.83 8.89 -23.04
N THR A 167 -27.56 8.52 -21.79
CA THR A 167 -28.50 7.77 -20.94
C THR A 167 -29.05 8.68 -19.84
N LYS A 168 -29.97 8.15 -19.02
CA LYS A 168 -30.45 8.88 -17.83
C LYS A 168 -29.32 9.12 -16.80
N SER A 169 -28.33 8.24 -16.76
CA SER A 169 -27.26 8.27 -15.75
C SER A 169 -25.94 8.83 -16.30
N ILE A 170 -25.71 8.79 -17.62
CA ILE A 170 -24.45 9.18 -18.26
C ILE A 170 -24.74 10.21 -19.36
N GLY A 171 -24.20 11.42 -19.19
CA GLY A 171 -24.30 12.50 -20.18
C GLY A 171 -23.44 12.28 -21.42
N LYS A 172 -23.63 13.09 -22.46
CA LYS A 172 -22.87 13.01 -23.72
C LYS A 172 -21.36 13.18 -23.48
N MET A 173 -21.01 14.18 -22.67
CA MET A 173 -19.64 14.46 -22.25
C MET A 173 -18.99 13.24 -21.62
N SER A 174 -19.57 12.70 -20.56
CA SER A 174 -19.05 11.52 -19.88
C SER A 174 -18.92 10.34 -20.84
N SER A 175 -19.94 10.07 -21.68
CA SER A 175 -19.90 8.95 -22.63
C SER A 175 -18.74 9.05 -23.63
N ILE A 176 -18.56 10.21 -24.28
CA ILE A 176 -17.48 10.39 -25.26
C ILE A 176 -16.12 10.41 -24.57
N LEU A 177 -16.00 11.12 -23.44
CA LEU A 177 -14.75 11.17 -22.69
C LEU A 177 -14.35 9.80 -22.15
N SER A 178 -15.30 8.91 -21.82
CA SER A 178 -14.98 7.52 -21.53
C SER A 178 -14.27 6.86 -22.71
N PHE A 179 -14.81 6.92 -23.93
CA PHE A 179 -14.15 6.34 -25.10
C PHE A 179 -12.78 6.94 -25.44
N VAL A 180 -12.62 8.25 -25.23
CA VAL A 180 -11.34 8.95 -25.37
C VAL A 180 -10.37 8.45 -24.30
N ALA A 181 -10.83 8.35 -23.05
CA ALA A 181 -10.02 7.90 -21.93
C ALA A 181 -9.53 6.46 -22.15
N LEU A 182 -10.41 5.57 -22.61
CA LEU A 182 -10.04 4.20 -22.95
C LEU A 182 -8.97 4.17 -24.05
N LYS A 183 -9.08 5.04 -25.06
CA LYS A 183 -8.14 5.10 -26.20
C LYS A 183 -6.79 5.69 -25.81
N ALA A 184 -6.78 6.78 -25.06
CA ALA A 184 -5.56 7.45 -24.61
C ALA A 184 -4.78 6.61 -23.59
N SER A 185 -5.45 5.71 -22.87
CA SER A 185 -4.79 4.77 -21.94
C SER A 185 -4.00 3.65 -22.64
N ASN A 186 -4.05 3.54 -23.98
CA ASN A 186 -3.34 2.53 -24.78
C ASN A 186 -3.66 1.08 -24.35
N ILE A 187 -4.92 0.82 -24.03
CA ILE A 187 -5.44 -0.50 -23.63
C ILE A 187 -6.35 -1.02 -24.74
N ARG A 188 -6.26 -2.33 -25.05
CA ARG A 188 -7.08 -2.96 -26.11
C ARG A 188 -8.57 -2.80 -25.79
N ARG A 189 -9.32 -2.25 -26.74
CA ARG A 189 -10.79 -2.19 -26.69
C ARG A 189 -11.33 -3.61 -26.77
N TYR A 190 -12.21 -3.98 -25.83
CA TYR A 190 -12.96 -5.23 -25.76
C TYR A 190 -12.21 -6.44 -25.19
N SER A 191 -12.31 -6.60 -23.87
CA SER A 191 -12.47 -7.88 -23.16
C SER A 191 -12.43 -7.76 -21.62
N ALA A 192 -12.37 -6.55 -21.04
CA ALA A 192 -11.89 -6.38 -19.67
C ALA A 192 -12.46 -5.19 -18.87
N ASP A 193 -13.71 -4.76 -19.06
CA ASP A 193 -14.30 -3.53 -18.43
C ASP A 193 -14.02 -3.38 -16.91
N ASN A 194 -13.98 -4.48 -16.16
CA ASN A 194 -13.83 -4.42 -14.70
C ASN A 194 -12.46 -3.95 -14.19
N LEU A 195 -11.40 -4.01 -15.02
CA LEU A 195 -10.08 -3.48 -14.61
C LEU A 195 -10.06 -1.95 -14.53
N TRP A 196 -10.93 -1.29 -15.31
CA TRP A 196 -10.87 0.14 -15.62
C TRP A 196 -11.60 0.94 -14.53
N CYS A 197 -12.66 0.36 -13.97
CA CYS A 197 -13.42 0.91 -12.83
C CYS A 197 -12.62 0.93 -11.51
N MET A 198 -11.45 0.29 -11.46
CA MET A 198 -10.68 0.16 -10.22
C MET A 198 -9.68 1.30 -10.00
N ASP A 199 -9.46 2.18 -10.98
CA ASP A 199 -8.64 3.38 -10.86
C ASP A 199 -9.50 4.63 -10.66
N ARG A 200 -9.55 5.11 -9.41
CA ARG A 200 -10.33 6.29 -9.02
C ARG A 200 -9.97 7.54 -9.84
N GLY A 201 -8.73 7.65 -10.33
CA GLY A 201 -8.29 8.79 -11.12
C GLY A 201 -8.72 8.79 -12.59
N MET A 202 -9.12 7.63 -13.12
CA MET A 202 -9.68 7.56 -14.47
C MET A 202 -11.18 7.93 -14.46
N GLY A 203 -11.87 7.64 -13.36
CA GLY A 203 -13.27 8.02 -13.15
C GLY A 203 -14.24 7.36 -14.15
N LEU A 204 -13.91 6.17 -14.64
CA LEU A 204 -14.73 5.37 -15.56
C LEU A 204 -15.57 4.33 -14.82
#